data_AF-A0A7Y9MC94-F1
#
_entry.id   AF-A0A7Y9MC94-F1
#
_cell.length_a   1.000
_cell.length_b   1.000
_cell.length_c   1.000
_cell.angle_alpha   90.00
_cell.angle_beta   90.00
_cell.angle_gamma   90.00
#
_symmetry.space_group_name_H-M   'P 1'
#
loop_
_entity.id
_entity.type
_entity.pdbx_description
1 polymer ?
#
loop_
_entity_poly.entity_id
_entity_poly.type
_entity_poly.pdbx_seq_one_letter_code
_entity_poly.pdbx_strand_id
1 'polypeptide(L)'
;MTDSTGSLVPSPQRPTPAPVVLPPSADAVAFPPHLRQLRDEVQQFLLEYEFGLREIETKISILRDEFQQMHEYNPIEHVTSRVKSIDSVLDKIRRKNLSLDLVTMRREITDIAGLRVTCSFTGDVYRLFELLTQQDDIRLLAVKDYIAEPKENGYKSLHAIVEVPVFLSSGRVGVIVEVQFRTIAMDFWASLEHKIFYKYREQVPERLSEELRDAAVSAAELDARMERLHRELHGDDTSS
;
A
#
# COMPACT_ATOMS: atom_id res chain seq x y z
N MET A 1 -56.64 74.21 -3.99
CA MET A 1 -56.86 73.02 -3.13
C MET A 1 -57.29 71.89 -4.05
N THR A 2 -56.43 70.87 -4.17
CA THR A 2 -56.66 69.44 -4.56
C THR A 2 -57.80 69.13 -5.54
N ASP A 3 -57.64 68.42 -6.65
CA ASP A 3 -56.89 67.17 -6.82
C ASP A 3 -56.57 66.86 -8.30
N SER A 4 -55.45 66.18 -8.49
CA SER A 4 -55.04 65.53 -9.74
C SER A 4 -55.39 64.04 -9.66
N THR A 5 -56.15 63.51 -10.61
CA THR A 5 -56.33 62.06 -10.79
C THR A 5 -55.87 61.65 -12.18
N GLY A 6 -54.60 61.26 -12.28
CA GLY A 6 -54.05 60.55 -13.43
C GLY A 6 -54.43 59.08 -13.36
N SER A 7 -55.14 58.58 -14.38
CA SER A 7 -55.53 57.19 -14.51
C SER A 7 -54.35 56.37 -15.09
N LEU A 8 -53.83 55.43 -14.29
CA LEU A 8 -52.79 54.48 -14.67
C LEU A 8 -53.44 53.26 -15.37
N VAL A 9 -53.01 53.00 -16.60
CA VAL A 9 -53.35 51.79 -17.35
C VAL A 9 -52.56 50.61 -16.77
N PRO A 10 -53.17 49.45 -16.45
CA PRO A 10 -52.44 48.31 -15.90
C PRO A 10 -51.64 47.59 -17.00
N SER A 11 -50.38 47.26 -16.68
CA SER A 11 -49.51 46.44 -17.53
C SER A 11 -49.96 44.97 -17.54
N PRO A 12 -49.78 44.24 -18.66
CA PRO A 12 -50.15 42.83 -18.74
C PRO A 12 -49.24 41.97 -17.86
N GLN A 13 -49.83 41.18 -16.97
CA GLN A 13 -49.09 40.20 -16.16
C GLN A 13 -48.55 39.08 -17.06
N ARG A 14 -47.26 38.76 -16.94
CA ARG A 14 -46.68 37.57 -17.57
C ARG A 14 -47.21 36.31 -16.87
N PRO A 15 -47.51 35.23 -17.61
CA PRO A 15 -47.89 33.97 -17.00
C PRO A 15 -46.73 33.42 -16.15
N THR A 16 -47.05 32.99 -14.94
CA THR A 16 -46.15 32.30 -14.02
C THR A 16 -45.71 30.99 -14.65
N PRO A 17 -44.40 30.64 -14.71
CA PRO A 17 -44.00 29.34 -15.21
C PRO A 17 -44.54 28.25 -14.29
N ALA A 18 -45.12 27.20 -14.88
CA ALA A 18 -45.55 26.01 -14.15
C ALA A 18 -44.35 25.40 -13.40
N PRO A 19 -44.56 24.82 -12.21
CA PRO A 19 -43.48 24.18 -11.47
C PRO A 19 -42.86 23.09 -12.34
N VAL A 20 -41.56 23.21 -12.59
CA VAL A 20 -40.77 22.15 -13.22
C VAL A 20 -40.76 20.98 -12.25
N VAL A 21 -41.57 19.96 -12.53
CA VAL A 21 -41.49 18.67 -11.85
C VAL A 21 -40.18 18.04 -12.30
N LEU A 22 -39.15 18.16 -11.46
CA LEU A 22 -37.93 17.38 -11.60
C LEU A 22 -38.34 15.89 -11.65
N PRO A 23 -37.87 15.11 -12.64
CA PRO A 23 -38.05 13.67 -12.58
C PRO A 23 -37.46 13.16 -11.26
N PRO A 24 -38.05 12.13 -10.64
CA PRO A 24 -37.48 11.53 -9.45
C PRO A 24 -36.01 11.23 -9.71
N SER A 25 -35.15 11.71 -8.80
CA SER A 25 -33.72 11.46 -8.83
C SER A 25 -33.48 9.99 -9.14
N ALA A 26 -32.67 9.73 -10.18
CA ALA A 26 -32.32 8.40 -10.66
C ALA A 26 -32.30 7.40 -9.51
N ASP A 27 -33.20 6.44 -9.62
CA ASP A 27 -33.47 5.42 -8.62
C ASP A 27 -32.19 4.99 -7.91
N ALA A 28 -32.20 5.16 -6.59
CA ALA A 28 -31.43 4.32 -5.70
C ALA A 28 -31.89 2.89 -5.98
N VAL A 29 -31.25 2.23 -6.96
CA VAL A 29 -31.49 0.82 -7.27
C VAL A 29 -31.28 0.09 -5.96
N ALA A 30 -32.38 -0.33 -5.35
CA ALA A 30 -32.35 -0.96 -4.05
C ALA A 30 -31.72 -2.33 -4.24
N PHE A 31 -30.41 -2.42 -4.01
CA PHE A 31 -29.70 -3.69 -4.03
C PHE A 31 -30.43 -4.66 -3.09
N PRO A 32 -30.70 -5.91 -3.52
CA PRO A 32 -31.22 -6.96 -2.66
C PRO A 32 -30.49 -7.00 -1.31
N PRO A 33 -31.18 -7.25 -0.18
CA PRO A 33 -30.59 -7.16 1.15
C PRO A 33 -29.36 -8.06 1.33
N HIS A 34 -29.32 -9.24 0.69
CA HIS A 34 -28.17 -10.13 0.70
C HIS A 34 -26.94 -9.53 -0.01
N LEU A 35 -27.13 -8.77 -1.10
CA LEU A 35 -26.02 -8.10 -1.79
C LEU A 35 -25.49 -6.90 -1.00
N ARG A 36 -26.36 -6.21 -0.25
CA ARG A 36 -25.92 -5.15 0.66
C ARG A 36 -25.08 -5.71 1.80
N GLN A 37 -25.54 -6.78 2.44
CA GLN A 37 -24.81 -7.43 3.52
C GLN A 37 -23.42 -7.91 3.05
N LEU A 38 -23.35 -8.59 1.91
CA LEU A 38 -22.07 -9.03 1.34
C LEU A 38 -21.12 -7.85 1.05
N ARG A 39 -21.65 -6.75 0.49
CA ARG A 39 -20.86 -5.55 0.24
C ARG A 39 -20.31 -4.98 1.55
N ASP A 40 -21.16 -4.85 2.57
CA ASP A 40 -20.78 -4.28 3.85
C ASP A 40 -19.73 -5.17 4.56
N GLU A 41 -19.85 -6.49 4.48
CA GLU A 41 -18.86 -7.45 4.97
C GLU A 41 -17.51 -7.31 4.25
N VAL A 42 -17.51 -7.15 2.92
CA VAL A 42 -16.28 -6.92 2.13
C VAL A 42 -15.65 -5.57 2.45
N GLN A 43 -16.45 -4.51 2.60
CA GLN A 43 -15.95 -3.19 3.00
C GLN A 43 -15.31 -3.23 4.38
N GLN A 44 -15.97 -3.85 5.35
CA GLN A 44 -15.44 -4.03 6.71
C GLN A 44 -14.11 -4.81 6.67
N PHE A 45 -14.07 -5.88 5.89
CA PHE A 45 -12.85 -6.67 5.68
C PHE A 45 -11.69 -5.83 5.15
N LEU A 46 -11.90 -5.03 4.09
CA LEU A 46 -10.84 -4.20 3.51
C LEU A 46 -10.40 -3.08 4.47
N LEU A 47 -11.35 -2.50 5.19
CA LEU A 47 -11.10 -1.44 6.15
C LEU A 47 -10.19 -1.90 7.30
N GLU A 48 -10.36 -3.14 7.78
CA GLU A 48 -9.44 -3.74 8.75
C GLU A 48 -7.98 -3.77 8.26
N TYR A 49 -7.76 -4.10 6.98
CA TYR A 49 -6.42 -4.06 6.39
C TYR A 49 -5.88 -2.63 6.23
N GLU A 50 -6.72 -1.66 5.91
CA GLU A 50 -6.32 -0.24 5.90
C GLU A 50 -5.93 0.26 7.29
N PHE A 51 -6.59 -0.23 8.34
CA PHE A 51 -6.22 0.10 9.72
C PHE A 51 -4.90 -0.56 10.12
N GLY A 52 -4.74 -1.86 9.85
CA GLY A 52 -3.48 -2.57 10.16
C GLY A 52 -2.29 -1.96 9.42
N LEU A 53 -2.49 -1.50 8.19
CA LEU A 53 -1.46 -0.80 7.42
C LEU A 53 -1.05 0.52 8.09
N ARG A 54 -2.01 1.29 8.61
CA ARG A 54 -1.74 2.55 9.32
C ARG A 54 -0.96 2.36 10.62
N GLU A 55 -1.25 1.29 11.37
CA GLU A 55 -0.49 0.92 12.57
C GLU A 55 0.99 0.69 12.23
N ILE A 56 1.26 -0.13 11.20
CA ILE A 56 2.64 -0.38 10.75
C ILE A 56 3.30 0.89 10.19
N GLU A 57 2.58 1.68 9.38
CA GLU A 57 3.10 2.90 8.80
C GLU A 57 3.49 3.93 9.86
N THR A 58 2.72 4.02 10.95
CA THR A 58 3.03 4.88 12.09
C THR A 58 4.28 4.38 12.82
N LYS A 59 4.38 3.07 13.08
CA LYS A 59 5.58 2.46 13.70
C LYS A 59 6.85 2.73 12.90
N ILE A 60 6.80 2.57 11.57
CA ILE A 60 7.93 2.87 10.67
C ILE A 60 8.23 4.37 10.64
N SER A 61 7.20 5.22 10.62
CA SER A 61 7.39 6.68 10.62
C SER A 61 8.04 7.17 11.91
N ILE A 62 7.67 6.59 13.06
CA ILE A 62 8.32 6.89 14.35
C ILE A 62 9.81 6.51 14.31
N LEU A 63 10.15 5.31 13.81
CA LEU A 63 11.56 4.90 13.65
C LEU A 63 12.31 5.88 12.73
N ARG A 64 11.73 6.26 11.59
CA ARG A 64 12.33 7.25 10.67
C ARG A 64 12.61 8.57 11.39
N ASP A 65 11.62 9.10 12.09
CA ASP A 65 11.69 10.41 12.72
C ASP A 65 12.68 10.37 13.91
N GLU A 66 12.73 9.27 14.67
CA GLU A 66 13.75 9.02 15.70
C GLU A 66 15.17 9.02 15.10
N PHE A 67 15.38 8.29 14.00
CA PHE A 67 16.66 8.28 13.30
C PHE A 67 17.10 9.66 12.84
N GLN A 68 16.18 10.45 12.29
CA GLN A 68 16.48 11.80 11.83
C GLN A 68 16.86 12.76 12.97
N GLN A 69 16.35 12.55 14.19
CA GLN A 69 16.63 13.42 15.33
C GLN A 69 17.85 12.98 16.15
N MET A 70 18.08 11.67 16.25
CA MET A 70 19.06 11.08 17.18
C MET A 70 20.35 10.62 16.49
N HIS A 71 20.35 10.48 15.17
CA HIS A 71 21.49 9.96 14.42
C HIS A 71 21.89 10.93 13.31
N GLU A 72 23.16 10.86 12.89
CA GLU A 72 23.67 11.68 11.78
C GLU A 72 23.10 11.27 10.42
N TYR A 73 22.45 10.10 10.36
CA TYR A 73 21.97 9.48 9.12
C TYR A 73 20.62 8.80 9.32
N ASN A 74 19.73 8.95 8.34
CA ASN A 74 18.41 8.34 8.32
C ASN A 74 18.39 7.12 7.38
N PRO A 75 18.16 5.90 7.90
CA PRO A 75 18.14 4.69 7.09
C PRO A 75 16.93 4.59 6.15
N ILE A 76 15.87 5.38 6.35
CA ILE A 76 14.61 5.31 5.58
C ILE A 76 14.53 6.48 4.60
N GLU A 77 14.46 6.17 3.31
CA GLU A 77 14.30 7.13 2.22
C GLU A 77 12.83 7.45 1.95
N HIS A 78 12.01 6.40 1.81
CA HIS A 78 10.58 6.56 1.61
C HIS A 78 9.80 5.31 2.02
N VAL A 79 8.53 5.53 2.35
CA VAL A 79 7.57 4.47 2.68
C VAL A 79 6.39 4.59 1.72
N THR A 80 5.96 3.47 1.15
CA THR A 80 4.73 3.40 0.35
C THR A 80 3.85 2.27 0.86
N SER A 81 2.56 2.53 0.96
CA SER A 81 1.60 1.60 1.52
C SER A 81 0.44 1.41 0.54
N ARG A 82 -0.11 0.19 0.47
CA ARG A 82 -1.28 -0.10 -0.36
C ARG A 82 -2.12 -1.23 0.22
N VAL A 83 -3.42 -1.16 -0.02
CA VAL A 83 -4.33 -2.30 0.13
C VAL A 83 -4.69 -2.82 -1.25
N LYS A 84 -4.63 -4.15 -1.41
CA LYS A 84 -4.93 -4.83 -2.66
C LYS A 84 -6.42 -4.73 -2.99
N SER A 85 -6.76 -4.46 -4.25
CA SER A 85 -8.16 -4.43 -4.66
C SER A 85 -8.81 -5.80 -4.50
N ILE A 86 -10.12 -5.82 -4.24
CA ILE A 86 -10.87 -7.06 -4.09
C ILE A 86 -10.71 -7.96 -5.32
N ASP A 87 -10.75 -7.41 -6.53
CA ASP A 87 -10.56 -8.17 -7.77
C ASP A 87 -9.21 -8.88 -7.80
N SER A 88 -8.14 -8.19 -7.38
CA SER A 88 -6.79 -8.75 -7.32
C SER A 88 -6.65 -9.83 -6.24
N VAL A 89 -7.42 -9.73 -5.15
CA VAL A 89 -7.51 -10.77 -4.12
C VAL A 89 -8.24 -11.99 -4.67
N LEU A 90 -9.40 -11.80 -5.30
CA LEU A 90 -10.19 -12.86 -5.92
C LEU A 90 -9.41 -13.62 -7.00
N ASP A 91 -8.66 -12.91 -7.84
CA ASP A 91 -7.79 -13.54 -8.85
C ASP A 91 -6.68 -14.38 -8.21
N LYS A 92 -6.18 -13.99 -7.04
CA LYS A 92 -5.16 -14.77 -6.31
C LYS A 92 -5.76 -16.02 -5.67
N ILE A 93 -6.98 -15.95 -5.13
CA ILE A 93 -7.73 -17.11 -4.63
C ILE A 93 -7.96 -18.12 -5.75
N ARG A 94 -8.43 -17.65 -6.91
CA ARG A 94 -8.67 -18.48 -8.10
C ARG A 94 -7.39 -19.18 -8.57
N ARG A 95 -6.28 -18.45 -8.68
CA ARG A 95 -4.98 -19.02 -9.07
C ARG A 95 -4.46 -20.06 -8.07
N LYS A 96 -4.73 -19.87 -6.79
CA LYS A 96 -4.36 -20.83 -5.73
C LYS A 96 -5.40 -21.97 -5.54
N ASN A 97 -6.49 -21.96 -6.30
CA ASN A 97 -7.61 -22.91 -6.17
C ASN A 97 -8.17 -23.01 -4.74
N LEU A 98 -8.33 -21.86 -4.07
CA LEU A 98 -8.83 -21.76 -2.70
C LEU A 98 -10.35 -21.48 -2.68
N SER A 99 -11.00 -21.75 -1.54
CA SER A 99 -12.41 -21.41 -1.35
C SER A 99 -12.61 -19.89 -1.29
N LEU A 100 -13.73 -19.44 -1.86
CA LEU A 100 -14.10 -18.04 -1.94
C LEU A 100 -14.92 -17.65 -0.71
N ASP A 101 -14.21 -17.48 0.42
CA ASP A 101 -14.78 -17.04 1.68
C ASP A 101 -13.79 -16.14 2.44
N LEU A 102 -14.29 -15.22 3.26
CA LEU A 102 -13.46 -14.23 3.94
C LEU A 102 -12.47 -14.87 4.94
N VAL A 103 -12.82 -16.00 5.55
CA VAL A 103 -11.96 -16.69 6.52
C VAL A 103 -10.72 -17.24 5.82
N THR A 104 -10.90 -17.92 4.69
CA THR A 104 -9.81 -18.43 3.85
C THR A 104 -8.99 -17.29 3.28
N MET A 105 -9.62 -16.18 2.88
CA MET A 105 -8.88 -14.99 2.42
C MET A 105 -7.92 -14.46 3.48
N ARG A 106 -8.38 -14.30 4.73
CA ARG A 106 -7.53 -13.81 5.84
C ARG A 106 -6.34 -14.73 6.11
N ARG A 107 -6.55 -16.04 6.01
CA ARG A 107 -5.52 -17.03 6.34
C ARG A 107 -4.49 -17.23 5.23
N GLU A 108 -4.92 -17.25 3.97
CA GLU A 108 -4.09 -17.73 2.86
C GLU A 108 -3.50 -16.61 1.99
N ILE A 109 -4.03 -15.39 2.09
CA ILE A 109 -3.61 -14.23 1.30
C ILE A 109 -2.93 -13.23 2.23
N THR A 110 -1.61 -13.38 2.38
CA THR A 110 -0.81 -12.58 3.33
C THR A 110 -0.45 -11.18 2.84
N ASP A 111 -0.67 -10.86 1.56
CA ASP A 111 -0.31 -9.60 0.90
C ASP A 111 -1.53 -8.71 0.58
N ILE A 112 -2.59 -8.78 1.41
CA ILE A 112 -3.76 -7.91 1.25
C ILE A 112 -3.38 -6.47 1.64
N ALA A 113 -2.77 -6.29 2.82
CA ALA A 113 -2.08 -5.07 3.20
C ALA A 113 -0.58 -5.22 2.90
N GLY A 114 -0.04 -4.30 2.12
CA GLY A 114 1.37 -4.29 1.76
C GLY A 114 2.01 -2.94 2.04
N LEU A 115 3.11 -2.95 2.79
CA LEU A 115 3.94 -1.78 3.06
C LEU A 115 5.33 -2.00 2.49
N ARG A 116 5.88 -1.01 1.80
CA ARG A 116 7.25 -1.03 1.28
C ARG A 116 8.06 0.05 1.96
N VAL A 117 9.17 -0.36 2.56
CA VAL A 117 10.17 0.52 3.16
C VAL A 117 11.40 0.50 2.26
N THR A 118 11.71 1.64 1.65
CA THR A 118 12.93 1.82 0.89
C THR A 118 13.98 2.47 1.78
N CYS A 119 15.11 1.79 1.90
CA CYS A 119 16.24 2.15 2.73
C CYS A 119 17.42 2.54 1.83
N SER A 120 18.43 3.23 2.37
CA SER A 120 19.56 3.63 1.52
C SER A 120 20.56 2.48 1.34
N PHE A 121 20.79 1.64 2.36
CA PHE A 121 21.73 0.51 2.27
C PHE A 121 21.14 -0.84 2.69
N THR A 122 21.88 -1.92 2.38
CA THR A 122 21.45 -3.28 2.72
C THR A 122 21.51 -3.52 4.23
N GLY A 123 22.52 -2.99 4.93
CA GLY A 123 22.56 -3.04 6.40
C GLY A 123 21.32 -2.40 7.05
N ASP A 124 20.83 -1.29 6.50
CA ASP A 124 19.65 -0.59 7.01
C ASP A 124 18.36 -1.41 6.84
N VAL A 125 18.26 -2.17 5.76
CA VAL A 125 17.14 -3.10 5.53
C VAL A 125 17.02 -4.09 6.69
N TYR A 126 18.13 -4.73 7.07
CA TYR A 126 18.11 -5.69 8.17
C TYR A 126 17.87 -5.02 9.52
N ARG A 127 18.51 -3.86 9.75
CA ARG A 127 18.33 -3.09 10.99
C ARG A 127 16.87 -2.69 11.22
N LEU A 128 16.19 -2.16 10.20
CA LEU A 128 14.79 -1.76 10.30
C LEU A 128 13.84 -2.95 10.44
N PHE A 129 14.16 -4.06 9.77
CA PHE A 129 13.44 -5.32 9.96
C PHE A 129 13.50 -5.78 11.43
N GLU A 130 14.69 -5.77 12.03
CA GLU A 130 14.88 -6.13 13.44
C GLU A 130 14.13 -5.18 14.37
N LEU A 131 14.29 -3.86 14.18
CA LEU A 131 13.61 -2.85 15.01
C LEU A 131 12.09 -2.95 14.95
N LEU A 132 11.51 -3.24 13.78
CA LEU A 132 10.07 -3.45 13.65
C LEU A 132 9.62 -4.73 14.36
N THR A 133 10.36 -5.84 14.16
CA THR A 133 9.94 -7.17 14.63
C THR A 133 10.25 -7.43 16.10
N GLN A 134 11.06 -6.58 16.74
CA GLN A 134 11.30 -6.58 18.19
C GLN A 134 10.21 -5.86 19.00
N GLN A 135 9.32 -5.11 18.34
CA GLN A 135 8.20 -4.46 19.03
C GLN A 135 7.26 -5.51 19.64
N ASP A 136 6.84 -5.28 20.87
CA ASP A 136 6.11 -6.21 21.73
C ASP A 136 4.69 -6.56 21.22
N ASP A 137 4.09 -5.68 20.43
CA ASP A 137 2.79 -5.88 19.80
C ASP A 137 2.84 -6.39 18.35
N ILE A 138 4.04 -6.61 17.79
CA ILE A 138 4.24 -7.14 16.45
C ILE A 138 4.57 -8.63 16.52
N ARG A 139 3.74 -9.46 15.88
CA ARG A 139 4.02 -10.89 15.74
C ARG A 139 4.57 -11.20 14.36
N LEU A 140 5.83 -11.63 14.28
CA LEU A 140 6.43 -12.12 13.05
C LEU A 140 5.89 -13.52 12.70
N LEU A 141 5.24 -13.65 11.54
CA LEU A 141 4.65 -14.90 11.06
C LEU A 141 5.58 -15.65 10.10
N ALA A 142 6.27 -14.92 9.22
CA ALA A 142 7.23 -15.50 8.27
C ALA A 142 8.20 -14.45 7.73
N VAL A 143 9.38 -14.90 7.32
CA VAL A 143 10.40 -14.10 6.64
C VAL A 143 10.74 -14.76 5.31
N LYS A 144 10.86 -13.96 4.25
CA LYS A 144 11.40 -14.40 2.96
C LYS A 144 12.54 -13.47 2.59
N ASP A 145 13.77 -13.97 2.73
CA ASP A 145 14.97 -13.20 2.49
C ASP A 145 15.49 -13.41 1.06
N TYR A 146 14.97 -12.61 0.13
CA TYR A 146 15.47 -12.62 -1.24
C TYR A 146 16.72 -11.76 -1.43
N ILE A 147 17.26 -11.15 -0.37
CA ILE A 147 18.56 -10.47 -0.42
C ILE A 147 19.65 -11.53 -0.29
N ALA A 148 19.53 -12.41 0.71
CA ALA A 148 20.40 -13.56 0.90
C ALA A 148 20.22 -14.63 -0.18
N GLU A 149 18.96 -14.93 -0.56
CA GLU A 149 18.62 -15.92 -1.59
C GLU A 149 17.79 -15.28 -2.72
N PRO A 150 18.42 -14.56 -3.66
CA PRO A 150 17.72 -13.90 -4.76
C PRO A 150 16.98 -14.89 -5.65
N LYS A 151 15.86 -14.45 -6.23
CA LYS A 151 15.17 -15.25 -7.25
C LYS A 151 16.00 -15.36 -8.52
N GLU A 152 15.67 -16.36 -9.35
CA GLU A 152 16.35 -16.61 -10.63
C GLU A 152 16.37 -15.40 -11.57
N ASN A 153 15.31 -14.57 -11.54
CA ASN A 153 15.22 -13.35 -12.34
C ASN A 153 16.07 -12.18 -11.80
N GLY A 154 16.78 -12.35 -10.67
CA GLY A 154 17.58 -11.31 -10.03
C GLY A 154 16.84 -10.47 -8.99
N TYR A 155 15.56 -10.78 -8.71
CA TYR A 155 14.77 -10.05 -7.71
C TYR A 155 15.35 -10.19 -6.30
N LYS A 156 15.52 -9.05 -5.63
CA LYS A 156 15.97 -8.92 -4.23
C LYS A 156 15.03 -8.04 -3.42
N SER A 157 14.72 -8.47 -2.20
CA SER A 157 13.94 -7.75 -1.18
C SER A 157 13.85 -8.63 0.08
N LEU A 158 13.77 -8.04 1.26
CA LEU A 158 13.45 -8.77 2.49
C LEU A 158 11.96 -8.62 2.79
N HIS A 159 11.21 -9.72 2.83
CA HIS A 159 9.77 -9.70 3.11
C HIS A 159 9.51 -10.22 4.52
N ALA A 160 8.91 -9.38 5.35
CA ALA A 160 8.38 -9.76 6.66
C ALA A 160 6.87 -9.85 6.59
N ILE A 161 6.31 -11.00 6.93
CA ILE A 161 4.87 -11.17 7.11
C ILE A 161 4.61 -11.03 8.60
N VAL A 162 3.96 -9.94 8.99
CA VAL A 162 3.70 -9.61 10.40
C VAL A 162 2.21 -9.55 10.68
N GLU A 163 1.83 -9.81 11.92
CA GLU A 163 0.49 -9.56 12.44
C GLU A 163 0.53 -8.43 13.47
N VAL A 164 -0.32 -7.43 13.27
CA VAL A 164 -0.47 -6.26 14.15
C VAL A 164 -1.90 -6.21 14.70
N PRO A 165 -2.11 -5.88 15.98
CA PRO A 165 -3.44 -5.70 16.53
C PRO A 165 -4.06 -4.39 16.10
N VAL A 166 -5.30 -4.46 15.62
CA VAL A 166 -6.17 -3.30 15.36
C VAL A 166 -7.31 -3.33 16.36
N PHE A 167 -7.57 -2.19 17.00
CA PHE A 167 -8.62 -2.03 17.99
C PHE A 167 -9.81 -1.29 17.37
N LEU A 168 -10.90 -2.03 17.11
CA LEU A 168 -12.16 -1.52 16.57
C LEU A 168 -13.23 -1.43 17.65
N SER A 169 -14.34 -0.76 17.35
CA SER A 169 -15.52 -0.73 18.23
C SER A 169 -16.12 -2.13 18.47
N SER A 170 -15.90 -3.07 17.54
CA SER A 170 -16.30 -4.47 17.65
C SER A 170 -15.32 -5.36 18.43
N GLY A 171 -14.13 -4.83 18.77
CA GLY A 171 -13.08 -5.55 19.50
C GLY A 171 -11.73 -5.51 18.81
N ARG A 172 -10.79 -6.31 19.35
CA ARG A 172 -9.43 -6.46 18.81
C ARG A 172 -9.41 -7.47 17.68
N VAL A 173 -8.81 -7.10 16.55
CA VAL A 173 -8.58 -7.97 15.39
C VAL A 173 -7.10 -8.00 15.07
N GLY A 174 -6.53 -9.18 14.85
CA GLY A 174 -5.18 -9.32 14.31
C GLY A 174 -5.20 -9.17 12.79
N VAL A 175 -4.38 -8.25 12.26
CA VAL A 175 -4.32 -7.97 10.83
C VAL A 175 -2.94 -8.33 10.31
N ILE A 176 -2.91 -9.15 9.24
CA ILE A 176 -1.67 -9.54 8.58
C ILE A 176 -1.26 -8.45 7.59
N VAL A 177 -0.02 -8.00 7.69
CA VAL A 177 0.61 -7.02 6.80
C VAL A 177 1.92 -7.61 6.26
N GLU A 178 2.10 -7.55 4.94
CA GLU A 178 3.39 -7.86 4.32
C GLU A 178 4.23 -6.58 4.24
N VAL A 179 5.35 -6.54 4.96
CA VAL A 179 6.32 -5.44 4.91
C VAL A 179 7.51 -5.87 4.05
N GLN A 180 7.78 -5.09 3.01
CA GLN A 180 8.88 -5.32 2.07
C GLN A 180 9.95 -4.27 2.29
N PHE A 181 11.12 -4.69 2.76
CA PHE A 181 12.29 -3.84 2.91
C PHE A 181 13.19 -3.99 1.68
N ARG A 182 13.66 -2.87 1.14
CA ARG A 182 14.46 -2.78 -0.08
C ARG A 182 15.45 -1.64 0.00
N THR A 183 16.55 -1.72 -0.74
CA THR A 183 17.34 -0.54 -1.09
C THR A 183 16.70 0.25 -2.22
N ILE A 184 17.20 1.47 -2.48
CA ILE A 184 16.80 2.27 -3.64
C ILE A 184 17.00 1.48 -4.95
N ALA A 185 18.14 0.81 -5.12
CA ALA A 185 18.42 0.10 -6.38
C ALA A 185 17.55 -1.16 -6.54
N MET A 186 17.28 -1.89 -5.45
CA MET A 186 16.33 -3.02 -5.44
C MET A 186 14.92 -2.54 -5.82
N ASP A 187 14.47 -1.41 -5.27
CA ASP A 187 13.14 -0.88 -5.57
C ASP A 187 13.02 -0.41 -7.02
N PHE A 188 14.03 0.30 -7.53
CA PHE A 188 14.10 0.76 -8.90
C PHE A 188 14.02 -0.43 -9.88
N TRP A 189 14.87 -1.44 -9.67
CA TRP A 189 14.93 -2.62 -10.52
C TRP A 189 13.60 -3.39 -10.52
N ALA A 190 13.05 -3.68 -9.34
CA ALA A 190 11.81 -4.44 -9.20
C ALA A 190 10.60 -3.68 -9.76
N SER A 191 10.59 -2.35 -9.68
CA SER A 191 9.53 -1.52 -10.25
C SER A 191 9.58 -1.51 -11.78
N LEU A 192 10.78 -1.56 -12.38
CA LEU A 192 10.95 -1.67 -13.82
C LEU A 192 10.54 -3.06 -14.33
N GLU A 193 11.04 -4.11 -13.69
CA GLU A 193 10.71 -5.50 -14.01
C GLU A 193 9.19 -5.71 -14.00
N HIS A 194 8.53 -5.30 -12.92
CA HIS A 194 7.08 -5.48 -12.77
C HIS A 194 6.29 -4.75 -13.88
N LYS A 195 6.71 -3.54 -14.28
CA LYS A 195 6.07 -2.79 -15.37
C LYS A 195 6.22 -3.51 -16.72
N ILE A 196 7.38 -4.09 -16.98
CA ILE A 196 7.66 -4.86 -18.21
C ILE A 196 6.78 -6.12 -18.21
N PHE A 197 6.85 -6.96 -17.18
CA PHE A 197 6.08 -8.21 -17.13
C PHE A 197 4.57 -7.97 -17.18
N TYR A 198 4.08 -6.90 -16.55
CA TYR A 198 2.67 -6.51 -16.64
C TYR A 198 2.25 -6.13 -18.07
N LYS A 199 3.06 -5.33 -18.78
CA LYS A 199 2.74 -4.89 -20.15
C LYS A 199 2.78 -6.04 -21.16
N TYR A 200 3.70 -6.98 -20.97
CA TYR A 200 3.92 -8.11 -21.90
C TYR A 200 3.19 -9.40 -21.50
N ARG A 201 2.35 -9.38 -20.45
CA ARG A 201 1.60 -10.56 -19.96
C ARG A 201 2.48 -11.82 -19.84
N GLU A 202 3.66 -11.67 -19.23
CA GLU A 202 4.64 -12.74 -19.02
C GLU A 202 5.28 -13.32 -20.30
N GLN A 203 5.02 -12.75 -21.49
CA GLN A 203 5.70 -13.10 -22.75
C GLN A 203 6.91 -12.20 -23.00
N VAL A 204 7.80 -12.11 -22.02
CA VAL A 204 9.03 -11.30 -22.14
C VAL A 204 10.06 -12.11 -22.95
N PRO A 205 10.61 -11.56 -24.06
CA PRO A 205 11.69 -12.19 -24.80
C PRO A 205 12.87 -12.55 -23.90
N GLU A 206 13.46 -13.73 -24.09
CA GLU A 206 14.56 -14.24 -23.28
C GLU A 206 15.73 -13.25 -23.14
N ARG A 207 16.12 -12.62 -24.26
CA ARG A 207 17.13 -11.55 -24.27
C ARG A 207 16.82 -10.42 -23.27
N LEU A 208 15.57 -9.97 -23.17
CA LEU A 208 15.20 -8.89 -22.23
C LEU A 208 15.25 -9.38 -20.78
N SER A 209 14.90 -10.64 -20.53
CA SER A 209 15.03 -11.25 -19.21
C SER A 209 16.50 -11.36 -18.78
N GLU A 210 17.40 -11.72 -19.70
CA GLU A 210 18.85 -11.70 -19.48
C GLU A 210 19.37 -10.29 -19.17
N GLU A 211 19.01 -9.30 -20.00
CA GLU A 211 19.40 -7.89 -19.76
C GLU A 211 18.88 -7.37 -18.41
N LEU A 212 17.66 -7.72 -18.01
CA LEU A 212 17.13 -7.37 -16.69
C LEU A 212 17.93 -8.03 -15.58
N ARG A 213 18.30 -9.30 -15.72
CA ARG A 213 19.11 -10.01 -14.74
C ARG A 213 20.48 -9.36 -14.57
N ASP A 214 21.14 -9.00 -15.68
CA ASP A 214 22.44 -8.32 -15.66
C ASP A 214 22.35 -6.93 -15.00
N ALA A 215 21.25 -6.21 -15.25
CA ALA A 215 20.97 -4.95 -14.57
C ALA A 215 20.78 -5.13 -13.06
N ALA A 216 20.18 -6.25 -12.62
CA ALA A 216 20.02 -6.57 -11.19
C ALA A 216 21.37 -6.78 -10.51
N VAL A 217 22.29 -7.48 -11.19
CA VAL A 217 23.66 -7.71 -10.71
C VAL A 217 24.41 -6.38 -10.58
N SER A 218 24.34 -5.55 -11.63
CA SER A 218 24.99 -4.23 -11.63
C SER A 218 24.45 -3.31 -10.53
N ALA A 219 23.14 -3.32 -10.30
CA ALA A 219 22.49 -2.58 -9.22
C ALA A 219 23.00 -3.04 -7.84
N ALA A 220 23.13 -4.35 -7.63
CA ALA A 220 23.64 -4.90 -6.38
C ALA A 220 25.13 -4.55 -6.13
N GLU A 221 25.96 -4.53 -7.18
CA GLU A 221 27.36 -4.11 -7.08
C GLU A 221 27.48 -2.63 -6.73
N LEU A 222 26.62 -1.79 -7.31
CA LEU A 222 26.54 -0.37 -7.01
C LEU A 222 26.15 -0.14 -5.55
N ASP A 223 25.07 -0.77 -5.07
CA ASP A 223 24.63 -0.69 -3.67
C ASP A 223 25.76 -1.08 -2.72
N ALA A 224 26.41 -2.23 -2.97
CA ALA A 224 27.50 -2.70 -2.13
C ALA A 224 28.71 -1.75 -2.14
N ARG A 225 29.01 -1.11 -3.28
CA ARG A 225 30.08 -0.10 -3.37
C ARG A 225 29.72 1.15 -2.58
N MET A 226 28.50 1.65 -2.73
CA MET A 226 28.05 2.86 -2.02
C MET A 226 27.99 2.63 -0.50
N GLU A 227 27.53 1.46 -0.06
CA GLU A 227 27.52 1.10 1.36
C GLU A 227 28.93 1.04 1.97
N ARG A 228 29.91 0.50 1.23
CA ARG A 228 31.31 0.51 1.68
C ARG A 228 31.87 1.93 1.80
N LEU A 229 31.63 2.79 0.80
CA LEU A 229 32.07 4.18 0.84
C LEU A 229 31.44 4.94 2.00
N HIS A 230 30.15 4.71 2.27
CA HIS A 230 29.46 5.29 3.41
C HIS A 230 30.11 4.87 4.74
N ARG A 231 30.40 3.58 4.91
CA ARG A 231 31.08 3.06 6.11
C ARG A 231 32.49 3.64 6.29
N GLU A 232 33.24 3.79 5.20
CA GLU A 232 34.58 4.40 5.25
C GLU A 232 34.54 5.90 5.64
N LEU A 233 33.51 6.63 5.22
CA LEU A 233 33.37 8.06 5.51
C LEU A 233 32.85 8.34 6.92
N HIS A 234 31.92 7.51 7.42
CA HIS A 234 31.27 7.71 8.71
C HIS A 234 31.91 6.92 9.86
N GLY A 235 32.83 5.99 9.57
CA GLY A 235 33.42 5.11 10.57
C GLY A 235 32.41 4.10 11.11
N ASP A 236 32.90 2.99 11.65
CA ASP A 236 32.03 2.08 12.39
C ASP A 236 31.57 2.79 13.67
N ASP A 237 30.34 3.31 13.70
CA ASP A 237 29.61 3.74 14.90
C ASP A 237 29.28 2.52 15.80
N THR A 238 30.29 1.70 16.07
CA THR A 238 30.31 0.66 17.12
C THR A 238 31.37 1.07 18.13
N SER A 239 31.09 2.17 18.83
CA SER A 239 31.87 2.61 19.99
C SER A 239 30.95 3.30 20.97
N SER A 240 30.05 2.55 21.61
CA SER A 240 29.63 2.67 23.02
C SER A 240 28.59 1.61 23.37
#